data_AF-A0A354HZG0-F1
#
_entry.id   AF-A0A354HZG0-F1
#
_cell.length_a   1.000
_cell.length_b   1.000
_cell.length_c   1.000
_cell.angle_alpha   90.00
_cell.angle_beta   90.00
_cell.angle_gamma   90.00
#
_symmetry.space_group_name_H-M   'P 1'
#
loop_
_entity.id
_entity.type
_entity.pdbx_description
1 polymer ?
#
loop_
_entity_poly.entity_id
_entity_poly.type
_entity_poly.pdbx_seq_one_letter_code
_entity_poly.pdbx_strand_id
1 'polypeptide(L)'
;MKSLARLLLVIVLCVIGQGFINAQTYIYQGKVGQYDVKMTLTPYDSDSAQGFGSRNYYRGKYTYIKAGNSLKLDGYDWTMTGMTVLEEYTPKGKHSGTWELKGFVGDDDLTGIFTNLSTGKEFHVYLRRKRQQ
;
A
#
# COMPACT_ATOMS: atom_id res chain seq x y z
N MET A 1 14.13 -39.92 29.55
CA MET A 1 12.89 -39.13 29.29
C MET A 1 13.18 -37.63 29.16
N LYS A 2 13.98 -37.18 28.18
CA LYS A 2 14.25 -35.74 27.94
C LYS A 2 14.29 -35.34 26.45
N SER A 3 14.01 -36.26 25.52
CA SER A 3 14.23 -36.02 24.08
C SER A 3 12.95 -35.64 23.31
N LEU A 4 11.78 -36.13 23.74
CA LEU A 4 10.52 -35.93 23.01
C LEU A 4 9.88 -34.54 23.20
N ALA A 5 10.10 -33.89 24.35
CA ALA A 5 9.52 -32.57 24.64
C ALA A 5 10.16 -31.43 23.82
N ARG A 6 11.40 -31.58 23.34
CA ARG A 6 12.06 -30.58 22.48
C ARG A 6 11.64 -30.68 21.02
N LEU A 7 11.21 -31.86 20.56
CA LEU A 7 10.83 -32.06 19.16
C LEU A 7 9.43 -31.50 18.87
N LEU A 8 8.51 -31.57 19.84
CA LEU A 8 7.17 -30.96 19.69
C LEU A 8 7.20 -29.42 19.71
N LEU A 9 8.12 -28.80 20.46
CA LEU A 9 8.22 -27.34 20.52
C LEU A 9 8.76 -26.73 19.22
N VAL A 10 9.58 -27.48 18.46
CA VAL A 10 10.11 -27.01 17.16
C VAL A 10 9.07 -27.16 16.04
N ILE A 11 8.19 -28.15 16.12
CA ILE A 11 7.15 -28.35 15.08
C ILE A 11 6.00 -27.35 15.24
N VAL A 12 5.66 -26.94 16.47
CA VAL A 12 4.58 -25.96 16.70
C VAL A 12 4.97 -24.53 16.29
N LEU A 13 6.27 -24.22 16.17
CA LEU A 13 6.74 -22.93 15.65
C LEU A 13 6.78 -22.85 14.12
N CYS A 14 6.67 -23.97 13.40
CA CYS A 14 6.68 -23.99 11.93
C CYS A 14 5.28 -23.86 11.29
N VAL A 15 4.19 -23.95 12.07
CA VAL A 15 2.81 -23.90 11.53
C VAL A 15 2.20 -22.49 11.62
N ILE A 16 2.90 -21.52 12.20
CA ILE A 16 2.53 -20.09 12.17
C ILE A 16 3.33 -19.34 11.09
N GLY A 17 3.76 -20.07 10.06
CA GLY A 17 4.25 -19.51 8.81
C GLY A 17 3.06 -19.12 7.96
N GLN A 18 2.48 -17.97 8.30
CA GLN A 18 1.64 -17.10 7.50
C GLN A 18 1.64 -17.48 6.02
N GLY A 19 0.44 -17.66 5.44
CA GLY A 19 0.28 -17.77 4.00
C GLY A 19 1.03 -16.63 3.33
N PHE A 20 2.21 -16.92 2.79
CA PHE A 20 2.97 -15.99 1.99
C PHE A 20 2.14 -15.80 0.74
N ILE A 21 1.26 -14.81 0.76
CA ILE A 21 0.85 -14.15 -0.48
C ILE A 21 2.18 -13.84 -1.16
N ASN A 22 2.44 -14.44 -2.31
CA ASN A 22 3.46 -13.95 -3.23
C ASN A 22 2.99 -12.55 -3.64
N ALA A 23 3.18 -11.58 -2.75
CA ALA A 23 2.58 -10.27 -2.82
C ALA A 23 3.35 -9.51 -3.89
N GLN A 24 2.82 -9.56 -5.11
CA GLN A 24 3.35 -8.78 -6.21
C GLN A 24 3.42 -7.32 -5.77
N THR A 25 4.63 -6.80 -5.73
CA THR A 25 4.85 -5.40 -5.39
C THR A 25 4.67 -4.57 -6.65
N TYR A 26 3.77 -3.60 -6.57
CA TYR A 26 3.46 -2.68 -7.66
C TYR A 26 4.32 -1.42 -7.52
N ILE A 27 4.95 -1.01 -8.62
CA ILE A 27 5.79 0.19 -8.67
C ILE A 27 5.13 1.16 -9.63
N TYR A 28 4.96 2.39 -9.18
CA TYR A 28 4.40 3.50 -9.95
C TYR A 28 5.40 4.65 -10.02
N GLN A 29 5.32 5.44 -11.08
CA GLN A 29 6.04 6.69 -11.22
C GLN A 29 5.14 7.74 -11.88
N GLY A 30 5.20 8.97 -11.42
CA GLY A 30 4.41 10.06 -12.00
C GLY A 30 4.52 11.33 -11.17
N LYS A 31 3.42 12.06 -11.00
CA LYS A 31 3.38 13.38 -10.38
C LYS A 31 2.29 13.51 -9.31
N VAL A 32 2.58 14.36 -8.33
CA VAL A 32 1.63 14.97 -7.38
C VAL A 32 1.75 16.48 -7.54
N GLY A 33 0.74 17.11 -8.12
CA GLY A 33 0.85 18.47 -8.63
C GLY A 33 2.05 18.59 -9.57
N GLN A 34 3.01 19.44 -9.20
CA GLN A 34 4.26 19.64 -9.96
C GLN A 34 5.39 18.67 -9.56
N TYR A 35 5.23 17.88 -8.49
CA TYR A 35 6.32 17.11 -7.90
C TYR A 35 6.38 15.70 -8.47
N ASP A 36 7.53 15.30 -9.01
CA ASP A 36 7.74 13.92 -9.46
C ASP A 36 7.90 12.97 -8.27
N VAL A 37 7.19 11.84 -8.34
CA VAL A 37 7.16 10.82 -7.30
C VAL A 37 7.38 9.42 -7.86
N LYS A 38 7.96 8.55 -7.04
CA LYS A 38 7.96 7.10 -7.23
C LYS A 38 7.22 6.47 -6.06
N MET A 39 6.29 5.56 -6.35
CA MET A 39 5.47 4.89 -5.34
C MET A 39 5.64 3.37 -5.44
N THR A 40 5.61 2.70 -4.30
CA THR A 40 5.64 1.25 -4.18
C THR A 40 4.53 0.80 -3.26
N LEU A 41 3.68 -0.12 -3.72
CA LEU A 41 2.56 -0.69 -2.97
C LEU A 41 2.64 -2.21 -3.00
N THR A 42 2.48 -2.83 -1.85
CA THR A 42 2.51 -4.28 -1.68
C THR A 42 1.22 -4.71 -0.97
N PRO A 43 0.43 -5.63 -1.56
CA PRO A 43 -0.75 -6.17 -0.89
C PRO A 43 -0.31 -6.96 0.35
N TYR A 44 -1.06 -6.84 1.44
CA TYR A 44 -0.75 -7.58 2.67
C TYR A 44 -1.95 -8.30 3.30
N ASP A 45 -3.16 -7.90 2.92
CA ASP A 45 -4.39 -8.52 3.40
C ASP A 45 -5.50 -8.34 2.36
N SER A 46 -6.54 -9.15 2.44
CA SER A 46 -7.75 -8.99 1.66
C SER A 46 -8.95 -9.45 2.49
N ASP A 47 -9.98 -8.62 2.56
CA ASP A 47 -11.27 -9.02 3.12
C ASP A 47 -12.26 -9.24 1.98
N SER A 48 -12.97 -10.37 2.04
CA SER A 48 -14.07 -10.70 1.14
C SER A 48 -15.37 -10.76 1.95
N ALA A 49 -15.83 -9.60 2.42
CA ALA A 49 -17.10 -9.52 3.11
C ALA A 49 -18.23 -9.84 2.11
N GLN A 50 -18.93 -10.97 2.33
CA GLN A 50 -20.12 -11.32 1.55
C GLN A 50 -21.15 -10.18 1.67
N GLY A 51 -21.36 -9.44 0.57
CA GLY A 51 -22.42 -8.43 0.45
C GLY A 51 -22.00 -6.96 0.45
N PHE A 52 -20.76 -6.61 0.83
CA PHE A 52 -20.31 -5.19 0.91
C PHE A 52 -19.08 -4.86 0.04
N GLY A 53 -18.74 -5.75 -0.90
CA GLY A 53 -17.56 -5.64 -1.76
C GLY A 53 -16.29 -6.12 -1.06
N SER A 54 -15.35 -6.64 -1.85
CA SER A 54 -14.03 -7.02 -1.34
C SER A 54 -13.13 -5.79 -1.17
N ARG A 55 -12.22 -5.84 -0.20
CA ARG A 55 -11.15 -4.86 -0.04
C ARG A 55 -9.81 -5.58 -0.09
N ASN A 56 -8.91 -5.07 -0.92
CA ASN A 56 -7.51 -5.46 -0.88
C ASN A 56 -6.76 -4.38 -0.13
N TYR A 57 -5.97 -4.75 0.86
CA TYR A 57 -5.21 -3.81 1.68
C TYR A 57 -3.75 -3.77 1.25
N TYR A 58 -3.18 -2.57 1.25
CA TYR A 58 -1.86 -2.28 0.73
C TYR A 58 -1.05 -1.46 1.71
N ARG A 59 0.22 -1.82 1.81
CA ARG A 59 1.23 -1.02 2.51
C ARG A 59 2.29 -0.62 1.52
N GLY A 60 2.91 0.52 1.75
CA GLY A 60 3.86 1.03 0.80
C GLY A 60 4.62 2.24 1.27
N LYS A 61 5.22 2.89 0.28
CA LYS A 61 5.85 4.18 0.43
C LYS A 61 5.86 4.91 -0.89
N TYR A 62 5.99 6.23 -0.84
CA TYR A 62 6.37 7.00 -2.00
C TYR A 62 7.53 7.93 -1.67
N THR A 63 8.28 8.30 -2.70
CA THR A 63 9.47 9.15 -2.62
C THR A 63 9.28 10.36 -3.52
N TYR A 64 9.41 11.57 -2.98
CA TYR A 64 9.57 12.78 -3.79
C TYR A 64 10.96 12.77 -4.42
N ILE A 65 11.05 12.66 -5.75
CA ILE A 65 12.32 12.38 -6.44
C ILE A 65 13.36 13.48 -6.18
N LYS A 66 12.95 14.75 -6.18
CA LYS A 66 13.86 15.89 -5.94
C LYS A 66 14.40 15.95 -4.52
N ALA A 67 13.59 15.56 -3.52
CA ALA A 67 13.97 15.64 -2.11
C ALA A 67 14.58 14.35 -1.57
N GLY A 68 14.39 13.21 -2.25
CA GLY A 68 14.83 11.88 -1.80
C GLY A 68 14.09 11.32 -0.59
N ASN A 69 13.26 12.12 0.08
CA ASN A 69 12.51 11.71 1.26
C ASN A 69 11.34 10.80 0.88
N SER A 70 11.20 9.72 1.65
CA SER A 70 10.11 8.76 1.48
C SER A 70 9.14 8.80 2.65
N LEU A 71 7.84 8.73 2.36
CA LEU A 71 6.77 8.64 3.35
C LEU A 71 6.04 7.31 3.21
N LYS A 72 5.56 6.78 4.34
CA LYS A 72 4.85 5.49 4.37
C LYS A 72 3.42 5.68 3.88
N LEU A 73 2.88 4.62 3.29
CA LEU A 73 1.50 4.52 2.85
C LEU A 73 0.85 3.28 3.45
N ASP A 74 -0.41 3.41 3.81
CA ASP A 74 -1.33 2.31 4.15
C ASP A 74 -2.68 2.60 3.51
N GLY A 75 -3.46 1.60 3.14
CA GLY A 75 -4.74 1.84 2.49
C GLY A 75 -5.34 0.62 1.83
N TYR A 76 -6.35 0.84 1.00
CA TYR A 76 -7.12 -0.24 0.41
C TYR A 76 -7.76 0.13 -0.93
N ASP A 77 -8.04 -0.89 -1.73
CA ASP A 77 -8.97 -0.79 -2.84
C ASP A 77 -10.41 -0.93 -2.34
N TRP A 78 -11.26 0.00 -2.73
CA TRP A 78 -12.69 -0.05 -2.50
C TRP A 78 -13.40 -0.47 -3.79
N THR A 79 -13.61 -1.77 -3.94
CA THR A 79 -14.15 -2.36 -5.18
C THR A 79 -15.51 -1.81 -5.60
N MET A 80 -16.37 -1.44 -4.64
CA MET A 80 -17.68 -0.86 -4.93
C MET A 80 -17.61 0.49 -5.64
N THR A 81 -16.57 1.30 -5.37
CA THR A 81 -16.46 2.66 -5.92
C THR A 81 -15.47 2.75 -7.07
N GLY A 82 -14.66 1.70 -7.30
CA GLY A 82 -13.59 1.75 -8.30
C GLY A 82 -12.43 2.65 -7.89
N MET A 83 -12.17 2.77 -6.58
CA MET A 83 -11.15 3.66 -6.03
C MET A 83 -10.14 2.93 -5.17
N THR A 84 -8.91 3.44 -5.13
CA THR A 84 -7.92 3.16 -4.09
C THR A 84 -7.83 4.36 -3.16
N VAL A 85 -7.90 4.12 -1.85
CA VAL A 85 -7.67 5.15 -0.81
C VAL A 85 -6.40 4.81 -0.06
N LEU A 86 -5.44 5.74 0.01
CA LEU A 86 -4.18 5.58 0.75
C LEU A 86 -3.99 6.73 1.74
N GLU A 87 -3.51 6.41 2.93
CA GLU A 87 -3.12 7.34 3.97
C GLU A 87 -1.60 7.45 4.04
N GLU A 88 -1.10 8.67 4.09
CA GLU A 88 0.31 9.00 4.19
C GLU A 88 0.72 9.22 5.64
N TYR A 89 1.86 8.63 6.01
CA TYR A 89 2.41 8.78 7.35
C TYR A 89 3.83 9.35 7.33
N THR A 90 4.04 10.36 8.18
CA THR A 90 5.38 10.90 8.49
C THR A 90 6.28 9.82 9.11
N PRO A 91 7.62 10.02 9.14
CA PRO A 91 8.53 9.08 9.80
C PRO A 91 8.20 8.81 11.28
N LYS A 92 7.56 9.78 11.95
CA LYS A 92 7.10 9.66 13.35
C LYS A 92 5.72 9.00 13.50
N GLY A 93 5.10 8.55 12.40
CA GLY A 93 3.81 7.84 12.42
C GLY A 93 2.57 8.74 12.45
N LYS A 94 2.71 10.07 12.33
CA LYS A 94 1.56 10.96 12.17
C LYS A 94 0.99 10.86 10.75
N HIS A 95 -0.34 10.66 10.63
CA HIS A 95 -1.08 10.77 9.37
C HIS A 95 -0.97 12.23 8.84
N SER A 96 -0.40 12.40 7.65
CA SER A 96 -0.09 13.71 7.05
C SER A 96 -0.82 14.01 5.75
N GLY A 97 -1.44 13.02 5.12
CA GLY A 97 -2.16 13.23 3.87
C GLY A 97 -2.98 12.02 3.43
N THR A 98 -3.95 12.26 2.57
CA THR A 98 -4.82 11.21 2.01
C THR A 98 -4.75 11.24 0.49
N TRP A 99 -4.73 10.07 -0.14
CA TRP A 99 -4.71 9.88 -1.58
C TRP A 99 -6.00 9.17 -1.97
N GLU A 100 -6.80 9.81 -2.81
CA GLU A 100 -8.02 9.23 -3.37
C GLU A 100 -7.82 9.05 -4.86
N LEU A 101 -7.56 7.80 -5.27
CA LEU A 101 -7.16 7.44 -6.63
C LEU A 101 -8.28 6.65 -7.29
N LYS A 102 -8.53 6.95 -8.56
CA LYS A 102 -9.39 6.18 -9.47
C LYS A 102 -8.61 4.99 -10.01
N GLY A 103 -9.27 3.83 -10.07
CA GLY A 103 -8.67 2.55 -10.43
C GLY A 103 -8.26 1.76 -9.20
N PHE A 104 -7.60 0.63 -9.43
CA PHE A 104 -7.13 -0.28 -8.41
C PHE A 104 -5.61 -0.46 -8.46
N VAL A 105 -5.00 -0.78 -7.33
CA VAL A 105 -3.58 -1.13 -7.29
C VAL A 105 -3.36 -2.38 -8.15
N GLY A 106 -2.51 -2.23 -9.16
CA GLY A 106 -2.34 -3.21 -10.24
C GLY A 106 -2.65 -2.65 -11.62
N ASP A 107 -3.51 -1.64 -11.71
CA ASP A 107 -3.83 -0.98 -12.97
C ASP A 107 -2.61 -0.26 -13.54
N ASP A 108 -2.60 -0.06 -14.87
CA ASP A 108 -1.50 0.59 -15.58
C ASP A 108 -1.36 2.06 -15.18
N ASP A 109 -2.46 2.75 -14.85
CA ASP A 109 -2.47 4.15 -14.43
C ASP A 109 -3.36 4.34 -13.19
N LEU A 110 -2.92 5.19 -12.26
CA LEU A 110 -3.70 5.66 -11.12
C LEU A 110 -3.76 7.19 -11.16
N THR A 111 -4.97 7.74 -11.09
CA THR A 111 -5.19 9.19 -11.17
C THR A 111 -6.13 9.65 -10.07
N GLY A 112 -5.94 10.86 -9.52
CA GLY A 112 -6.78 11.27 -8.40
C GLY A 112 -6.32 12.54 -7.71
N ILE A 113 -6.59 12.63 -6.42
CA ILE A 113 -6.26 13.76 -5.57
C ILE A 113 -5.42 13.30 -4.37
N PHE A 114 -4.40 14.07 -4.04
CA PHE A 114 -3.72 14.02 -2.76
C PHE A 114 -4.08 15.26 -1.94
N THR A 115 -4.52 15.06 -0.71
CA THR A 115 -4.86 16.12 0.24
C THR A 115 -3.84 16.15 1.37
N ASN A 116 -3.14 17.26 1.52
CA ASN A 116 -2.21 17.48 2.61
C ASN A 116 -2.96 17.97 3.87
N LEU A 117 -3.06 17.13 4.89
CA LEU A 117 -3.87 17.41 6.08
C LEU A 117 -3.32 18.55 6.95
N SER A 118 -2.03 18.87 6.85
CA SER A 118 -1.44 19.99 7.60
C SER A 118 -1.76 21.36 7.01
N THR A 119 -2.08 21.42 5.71
CA THR A 119 -2.30 22.67 4.99
C THR A 119 -3.68 22.79 4.36
N GLY A 120 -4.44 21.69 4.28
CA GLY A 120 -5.72 21.60 3.56
C GLY A 120 -5.58 21.70 2.04
N LYS A 121 -4.36 21.70 1.50
CA LYS A 121 -4.12 21.82 0.05
C LYS A 121 -4.32 20.49 -0.65
N GLU A 122 -4.93 20.56 -1.82
CA GLU A 122 -5.15 19.43 -2.72
C GLU A 122 -4.23 19.51 -3.93
N PHE A 123 -3.82 18.35 -4.42
CA PHE A 123 -2.93 18.21 -5.55
C PHE A 123 -3.42 17.09 -6.46
N HIS A 124 -3.49 17.36 -7.76
CA HIS A 124 -3.78 16.31 -8.74
C HIS A 124 -2.66 15.27 -8.79
N VAL A 125 -3.06 14.01 -8.86
CA VAL A 125 -2.16 12.86 -8.93
C VAL A 125 -2.31 12.18 -10.28
N TYR A 126 -1.18 11.87 -10.91
CA TYR A 126 -1.11 11.01 -12.09
C TYR A 126 0.09 10.08 -11.92
N LEU A 127 -0.15 8.78 -11.88
CA LEU A 127 0.86 7.74 -11.65
C LEU A 127 0.72 6.66 -12.72
N ARG A 128 1.85 6.22 -13.26
CA ARG A 128 1.92 5.13 -14.23
C ARG A 128 2.73 3.96 -13.70
N ARG A 129 2.19 2.74 -13.85
CA ARG A 129 2.82 1.50 -13.43
C ARG A 129 4.10 1.26 -14.23
N LYS A 130 5.16 0.91 -13.52
CA LYS A 130 6.39 0.36 -14.10
C LYS A 130 6.26 -1.16 -14.10
N ARG A 131 6.22 -1.76 -15.29
CA ARG A 131 6.32 -3.22 -15.44
C ARG A 131 7.77 -3.61 -15.15
N GLN A 132 7.99 -4.59 -14.27
CA GLN A 132 9.30 -5.19 -14.08
C GLN A 132 9.65 -5.89 -15.40
N GLN A 133 10.79 -5.54 -16.00
CA GLN A 133 11.37 -6.23 -17.15
C GLN A 133 12.13 -7.46 -16.68
#